data_AF-X1F4F2-F1
#
_entry.id   AF-X1F4F2-F1
#
_cell.length_a   1.000
_cell.length_b   1.000
_cell.length_c   1.000
_cell.angle_alpha   90.00
_cell.angle_beta   90.00
_cell.angle_gamma   90.00
#
_symmetry.space_group_name_H-M   'P 1'
#
loop_
_entity.id
_entity.type
_entity.pdbx_description
1 polymer ?
#
loop_
_entity_poly.entity_id
_entity_poly.type
_entity_poly.pdbx_seq_one_letter_code
_entity_poly.pdbx_strand_id
1 'polypeptide(L)'
;MAAIIGREFEFNTLEAASESEEDTVIEALKSAERSQLIEEMETDKGETHAFVHALIPASLVESLRPKKLRRMHHRAAAAFEQQNPDNFEALAYHNLSAGLEKQGVEYLLLAGDRARGLFAHQEAIASYKKAV
;
A
#
# COMPACT_ATOMS: atom_id res chain seq x y z
N MET A 1 -9.49 3.63 0.34
CA MET A 1 -8.02 3.75 0.26
C MET A 1 -7.34 2.56 0.90
N ALA A 2 -7.73 2.14 2.11
CA ALA A 2 -7.25 0.92 2.78
C ALA A 2 -7.02 -0.29 1.84
N ALA A 3 -8.04 -0.70 1.09
CA ALA A 3 -7.93 -1.83 0.15
C ALA A 3 -6.89 -1.67 -0.97
N ILE A 4 -6.50 -0.42 -1.30
CA ILE A 4 -5.43 -0.13 -2.26
C ILE A 4 -4.07 -0.19 -1.58
N ILE A 5 -3.95 0.27 -0.33
CA ILE A 5 -2.69 0.29 0.42
C ILE A 5 -2.24 -1.13 0.73
N GLY A 6 -3.16 -1.98 1.18
CA GLY A 6 -2.84 -3.37 1.50
C GLY A 6 -3.91 -4.06 2.33
N ARG A 7 -3.69 -5.35 2.61
CA ARG A 7 -4.52 -6.12 3.55
C ARG A 7 -4.32 -5.60 4.98
N GLU A 8 -3.09 -5.24 5.31
CA GLU A 8 -2.66 -4.62 6.56
C GLU A 8 -2.14 -3.22 6.21
N PHE A 9 -2.49 -2.22 7.01
CA PHE A 9 -2.12 -0.84 6.77
C PHE A 9 -2.03 -0.04 8.07
N GLU A 10 -1.06 0.87 8.11
CA GLU A 10 -0.88 1.82 9.21
C GLU A 10 -1.82 3.03 9.04
N PHE A 11 -2.32 3.56 10.16
CA PHE A 11 -3.20 4.74 10.17
C PHE A 11 -2.59 5.92 9.40
N ASN A 12 -1.35 6.30 9.71
CA ASN A 12 -0.66 7.43 9.08
C ASN A 12 -0.54 7.29 7.55
N THR A 13 -0.32 6.06 7.06
CA THR A 13 -0.27 5.80 5.61
C THR A 13 -1.65 5.92 4.98
N LEU A 14 -2.70 5.43 5.67
CA LEU A 14 -4.08 5.58 5.21
C LEU A 14 -4.52 7.04 5.19
N GLU A 15 -4.22 7.79 6.23
CA GLU A 15 -4.53 9.21 6.37
C GLU A 15 -3.87 10.02 5.26
N ALA A 16 -2.55 9.91 5.09
CA ALA A 16 -1.80 10.61 4.05
C ALA A 16 -2.29 10.26 2.63
N ALA A 17 -2.73 9.02 2.42
CA ALA A 17 -3.29 8.59 1.14
C ALA A 17 -4.76 9.03 0.95
N SER A 18 -5.46 9.41 2.01
CA SER A 18 -6.88 9.78 2.00
C SER A 18 -7.09 11.25 1.63
N GLU A 19 -8.18 11.56 0.91
CA GLU A 19 -8.53 12.94 0.49
C GLU A 19 -9.38 13.64 1.57
N SER A 20 -9.35 13.10 2.79
CA SER A 20 -10.28 13.39 3.87
C SER A 20 -9.51 13.90 5.06
N GLU A 21 -10.17 14.69 5.90
CA GLU A 21 -9.66 15.12 7.20
C GLU A 21 -9.49 13.91 8.13
N GLU A 22 -8.52 14.00 9.05
CA GLU A 22 -8.16 12.97 10.03
C GLU A 22 -9.39 12.39 10.74
N ASP A 23 -10.24 13.24 11.32
CA ASP A 23 -11.47 12.84 12.02
C ASP A 23 -12.42 12.03 11.13
N THR A 24 -12.47 12.33 9.83
CA THR A 24 -13.30 11.58 8.88
C THR A 24 -12.72 10.18 8.63
N VAL A 25 -11.39 10.06 8.59
CA VAL A 25 -10.71 8.76 8.44
C VAL A 25 -10.93 7.91 9.68
N ILE A 26 -10.78 8.50 10.87
CA ILE A 26 -11.00 7.84 12.17
C ILE A 26 -12.44 7.32 12.27
N GLU A 27 -13.45 8.14 11.97
CA GLU A 27 -14.85 7.70 12.03
C GLU A 27 -15.17 6.61 11.00
N ALA A 28 -14.54 6.65 9.82
CA ALA A 28 -14.66 5.59 8.82
C ALA A 28 -14.06 4.26 9.30
N LEU A 29 -12.89 4.30 9.96
CA LEU A 29 -12.25 3.12 10.55
C LEU A 29 -13.12 2.52 11.67
N LYS A 30 -13.57 3.33 12.63
CA LYS A 30 -14.49 2.88 13.69
C LYS A 30 -15.77 2.26 13.11
N SER A 31 -16.30 2.84 12.04
CA SER A 31 -17.48 2.28 11.37
C SER A 31 -17.18 0.92 10.71
N ALA A 32 -16.01 0.75 10.12
CA ALA A 32 -15.59 -0.51 9.51
C ALA A 32 -15.30 -1.59 10.57
N GLU A 33 -14.72 -1.23 11.71
CA GLU A 33 -14.51 -2.13 12.87
C GLU A 33 -15.83 -2.58 13.48
N ARG A 34 -16.76 -1.65 13.73
CA ARG A 34 -18.13 -1.98 14.20
C ARG A 34 -18.86 -2.92 13.24
N SER A 35 -18.53 -2.85 11.95
CA SER A 35 -19.09 -3.71 10.90
C SER A 35 -18.30 -5.00 10.69
N GLN A 36 -17.27 -5.26 11.51
CA GLN A 36 -16.38 -6.43 11.42
C GLN A 36 -15.73 -6.58 10.03
N LEU A 37 -15.41 -5.47 9.36
CA LEU A 37 -14.70 -5.49 8.08
C LEU A 37 -13.18 -5.43 8.27
N ILE A 38 -12.76 -4.75 9.33
CA ILE A 38 -11.37 -4.61 9.74
C ILE A 38 -11.25 -4.86 11.24
N GLU A 39 -10.03 -5.12 11.68
CA GLU A 39 -9.65 -5.23 13.08
C GLU A 39 -8.38 -4.39 13.32
N GLU A 40 -8.29 -3.81 14.51
CA GLU A 40 -7.06 -3.16 14.99
C GLU A 40 -6.07 -4.24 15.41
N MET A 41 -4.79 -4.03 15.06
CA MET A 41 -3.68 -4.89 15.41
C MET A 41 -2.70 -4.12 16.30
N GLU A 42 -2.35 -4.70 17.44
CA GLU A 42 -1.23 -4.20 18.24
C GLU A 42 0.08 -4.56 17.52
N THR A 43 0.82 -3.54 17.07
CA THR A 43 2.13 -3.70 16.47
C THR A 43 3.12 -2.69 17.03
N ASP A 44 4.41 -2.99 16.95
CA ASP A 44 5.48 -2.07 17.33
C ASP A 44 5.54 -0.81 16.43
N LYS A 45 4.78 -0.80 15.32
CA LYS A 45 4.76 0.27 14.30
C LYS A 45 3.64 1.29 14.51
N GLY A 46 2.91 1.20 15.62
CA GLY A 46 1.78 2.07 15.93
C GLY A 46 0.43 1.49 15.49
N GLU A 47 -0.57 2.35 15.39
CA GLU A 47 -1.96 1.97 15.07
C GLU A 47 -2.06 1.37 13.67
N THR A 48 -2.26 0.06 13.64
CA THR A 48 -2.33 -0.74 12.41
C THR A 48 -3.69 -1.41 12.35
N HIS A 49 -4.28 -1.47 11.17
CA HIS A 49 -5.51 -2.21 10.94
C HIS A 49 -5.33 -3.25 9.85
N ALA A 50 -6.11 -4.31 9.93
CA ALA A 50 -6.14 -5.37 8.93
C ALA A 50 -7.57 -5.69 8.52
N PHE A 51 -7.77 -6.07 7.25
CA PHE A 51 -9.05 -6.66 6.84
C PHE A 51 -9.19 -8.06 7.41
N VAL A 52 -10.33 -8.32 8.07
CA VAL A 52 -10.60 -9.64 8.68
C VAL A 52 -10.69 -10.78 7.65
N HIS A 53 -10.98 -10.45 6.40
CA HIS A 53 -11.08 -11.40 5.30
C HIS A 53 -10.31 -10.92 4.07
N ALA A 54 -9.43 -11.77 3.54
CA ALA A 54 -8.57 -11.46 2.40
C ALA A 54 -9.33 -11.08 1.10
N LEU A 55 -10.60 -11.48 0.97
CA LEU A 55 -11.43 -11.19 -0.20
C LEU A 55 -12.09 -9.81 -0.17
N ILE A 56 -12.22 -9.18 1.01
CA ILE A 56 -12.81 -7.84 1.13
C ILE A 56 -12.03 -6.81 0.29
N PRO A 57 -10.70 -6.65 0.46
CA PRO A 57 -9.97 -5.66 -0.33
C PRO A 57 -10.03 -5.96 -1.83
N ALA A 58 -9.94 -7.24 -2.22
CA ALA A 58 -10.04 -7.63 -3.63
C ALA A 58 -11.39 -7.21 -4.26
N SER A 59 -12.50 -7.50 -3.56
CA SER A 59 -13.85 -7.14 -4.03
C SER A 59 -14.04 -5.62 -4.13
N LEU A 60 -13.48 -4.88 -3.18
CA LEU A 60 -13.50 -3.41 -3.21
C LEU A 60 -12.72 -2.86 -4.41
N VAL A 61 -11.54 -3.43 -4.71
CA VAL A 61 -10.70 -3.01 -5.84
C VAL A 61 -11.36 -3.33 -7.17
N GLU A 62 -11.94 -4.52 -7.33
CA GLU A 62 -12.64 -4.95 -8.56
C GLU A 62 -13.85 -4.06 -8.90
N SER A 63 -14.50 -3.47 -7.88
CA SER A 63 -15.62 -2.55 -8.08
C SER A 63 -15.21 -1.16 -8.64
N LEU A 64 -13.91 -0.84 -8.65
CA LEU A 64 -13.42 0.48 -9.04
C LEU A 64 -13.21 0.61 -10.55
N ARG A 65 -13.62 1.75 -11.11
CA ARG A 65 -13.30 2.09 -12.49
C ARG A 65 -11.78 2.24 -12.67
N PRO A 66 -11.19 1.81 -13.81
CA PRO A 66 -9.73 1.83 -14.01
C PRO A 66 -9.06 3.18 -13.78
N LYS A 67 -9.69 4.29 -14.19
CA LYS A 67 -9.16 5.65 -13.96
C LYS A 67 -9.10 6.01 -12.47
N LYS A 68 -10.11 5.62 -11.69
CA LYS A 68 -10.15 5.86 -10.24
C LYS A 68 -9.11 4.98 -9.54
N LEU A 69 -9.00 3.72 -9.96
CA LEU A 69 -8.01 2.77 -9.45
C LEU A 69 -6.58 3.31 -9.60
N ARG A 70 -6.18 3.72 -10.83
CA ARG A 70 -4.86 4.32 -11.07
C ARG A 70 -4.58 5.55 -10.20
N ARG A 71 -5.57 6.44 -10.05
CA ARG A 71 -5.45 7.61 -9.18
C ARG A 71 -5.23 7.21 -7.72
N MET A 72 -5.94 6.21 -7.23
CA MET A 72 -5.75 5.73 -5.85
C MET A 72 -4.37 5.10 -5.66
N HIS A 73 -3.86 4.34 -6.63
CA HIS A 73 -2.48 3.83 -6.58
C HIS A 73 -1.45 4.98 -6.56
N HIS A 74 -1.63 6.01 -7.38
CA HIS A 74 -0.74 7.19 -7.34
C HIS A 74 -0.69 7.83 -5.96
N ARG A 75 -1.84 7.90 -5.27
CA ARG A 75 -1.93 8.47 -3.93
C ARG A 75 -1.33 7.56 -2.86
N ALA A 76 -1.51 6.25 -2.99
CA ALA A 76 -0.84 5.29 -2.12
C ALA A 76 0.68 5.40 -2.25
N ALA A 77 1.22 5.50 -3.48
CA ALA A 77 2.64 5.73 -3.71
C ALA A 77 3.15 6.98 -2.97
N ALA A 78 2.48 8.12 -3.16
CA ALA A 78 2.84 9.38 -2.49
C ALA A 78 2.78 9.28 -0.94
N ALA A 79 1.83 8.52 -0.40
CA ALA A 79 1.75 8.29 1.04
C ALA A 79 2.90 7.41 1.54
N PHE A 80 3.26 6.35 0.80
CA PHE A 80 4.43 5.54 1.12
C PHE A 80 5.73 6.35 1.05
N GLU A 81 5.88 7.27 0.10
CA GLU A 81 7.06 8.15 0.03
C GLU A 81 7.23 9.01 1.29
N GLN A 82 6.12 9.38 1.95
CA GLN A 82 6.14 10.21 3.16
C GLN A 82 6.29 9.38 4.43
N GLN A 83 5.55 8.28 4.54
CA GLN A 83 5.40 7.53 5.79
C GLN A 83 6.34 6.33 5.89
N ASN A 84 6.67 5.70 4.76
CA ASN A 84 7.48 4.50 4.68
C ASN A 84 8.39 4.52 3.44
N PRO A 85 9.32 5.50 3.32
CA PRO A 85 10.12 5.73 2.11
C PRO A 85 11.04 4.56 1.74
N ASP A 86 11.36 3.71 2.70
CA ASP A 86 12.22 2.53 2.48
C ASP A 86 11.44 1.32 1.95
N ASN A 87 10.10 1.35 1.91
CA ASN A 87 9.28 0.26 1.38
C ASN A 87 9.26 0.29 -0.15
N PHE A 88 10.41 0.00 -0.75
CA PHE A 88 10.64 0.04 -2.19
C PHE A 88 9.69 -0.89 -2.96
N GLU A 89 9.30 -2.02 -2.38
CA GLU A 89 8.33 -2.95 -2.97
C GLU A 89 6.94 -2.32 -3.11
N ALA A 90 6.44 -1.66 -2.06
CA ALA A 90 5.16 -0.96 -2.10
C ALA A 90 5.22 0.24 -3.06
N LEU A 91 6.29 1.02 -2.99
CA LEU A 91 6.52 2.16 -3.88
C LEU A 91 6.54 1.74 -5.35
N ALA A 92 7.24 0.66 -5.68
CA ALA A 92 7.25 0.06 -7.00
C ALA A 92 5.84 -0.36 -7.43
N TYR A 93 5.15 -1.15 -6.61
CA TYR A 93 3.83 -1.69 -6.93
C TYR A 93 2.81 -0.58 -7.20
N HIS A 94 2.75 0.44 -6.34
CA HIS A 94 1.80 1.53 -6.50
C HIS A 94 2.15 2.45 -7.67
N ASN A 95 3.43 2.76 -7.93
CA ASN A 95 3.83 3.55 -9.10
C ASN A 95 3.48 2.83 -10.41
N LEU A 96 3.83 1.55 -10.55
CA LEU A 96 3.50 0.76 -11.74
C LEU A 96 1.97 0.66 -11.94
N SER A 97 1.22 0.38 -10.87
CA SER A 97 -0.24 0.30 -10.92
C SER A 97 -0.92 1.65 -11.22
N ALA A 98 -0.23 2.77 -10.94
CA ALA A 98 -0.67 4.10 -11.33
C ALA A 98 -0.35 4.45 -12.80
N GLY A 99 0.48 3.66 -13.47
CA GLY A 99 1.00 3.93 -14.82
C GLY A 99 2.27 4.80 -14.83
N LEU A 100 2.95 4.95 -13.69
CA LEU A 100 4.23 5.64 -13.56
C LEU A 100 5.38 4.63 -13.75
N GLU A 101 5.54 4.15 -14.97
CA GLU A 101 6.46 3.04 -15.29
C GLU A 101 7.91 3.34 -14.88
N LYS A 102 8.40 4.54 -15.21
CA LYS A 102 9.79 4.93 -14.91
C LYS A 102 10.08 4.88 -13.40
N GLN A 103 9.25 5.53 -12.59
CA GLN A 103 9.39 5.55 -11.13
C GLN A 103 9.24 4.14 -10.55
N GLY A 104 8.27 3.37 -11.05
CA GLY A 104 8.05 2.00 -10.61
C GLY A 104 9.25 1.10 -10.85
N VAL A 105 9.90 1.22 -12.01
CA VAL A 105 11.13 0.50 -12.35
C VAL A 105 12.31 0.95 -11.49
N GLU A 106 12.46 2.24 -11.23
CA GLU A 106 13.49 2.77 -10.32
C GLU A 106 13.38 2.14 -8.91
N TYR A 107 12.17 2.07 -8.36
CA TYR A 107 11.93 1.36 -7.09
C TYR A 107 12.10 -0.16 -7.20
N LEU A 108 11.78 -0.74 -8.35
CA LEU A 108 12.22 -2.07 -8.85
C LEU A 108 13.67 -2.40 -8.46
N LEU A 109 14.54 -1.54 -8.95
CA LEU A 109 15.98 -1.69 -8.81
C LEU A 109 16.42 -1.50 -7.36
N LEU A 110 15.88 -0.50 -6.66
CA LEU A 110 16.17 -0.26 -5.24
C LEU A 110 15.73 -1.43 -4.35
N ALA A 111 14.54 -1.99 -4.59
CA ALA A 111 14.07 -3.18 -3.88
C ALA A 111 15.00 -4.38 -4.12
N GLY A 112 15.42 -4.59 -5.38
CA GLY A 112 16.37 -5.63 -5.74
C GLY A 112 17.73 -5.47 -5.06
N ASP A 113 18.27 -4.24 -5.05
CA ASP A 113 19.54 -3.92 -4.41
C ASP A 113 19.49 -4.11 -2.89
N ARG A 114 18.37 -3.70 -2.25
CA ARG A 114 18.13 -3.92 -0.82
C ARG A 114 18.08 -5.40 -0.49
N ALA A 115 17.28 -6.18 -1.21
CA ALA A 115 17.16 -7.62 -1.02
C ALA A 115 18.51 -8.32 -1.21
N ARG A 116 19.28 -7.93 -2.24
CA ARG A 116 20.64 -8.45 -2.47
C ARG A 116 21.56 -8.15 -1.28
N GLY A 117 21.52 -6.93 -0.75
CA GLY A 117 22.31 -6.53 0.42
C GLY A 117 21.98 -7.33 1.69
N LEU A 118 20.74 -7.81 1.80
CA LEU A 118 20.26 -8.69 2.88
C LEU A 118 20.45 -10.19 2.60
N PHE A 119 21.15 -10.55 1.50
CA PHE A 119 21.31 -11.94 1.02
C PHE A 119 19.99 -12.65 0.67
N ALA A 120 18.90 -11.90 0.50
CA ALA A 120 17.60 -12.36 0.03
C ALA A 120 17.62 -12.49 -1.51
N HIS A 121 18.37 -13.47 -2.00
CA HIS A 121 18.69 -13.60 -3.42
C HIS A 121 17.47 -13.88 -4.31
N GLN A 122 16.46 -14.61 -3.81
CA GLN A 122 15.26 -14.92 -4.59
C GLN A 122 14.41 -13.66 -4.81
N GLU A 123 14.26 -12.86 -3.76
CA GLU A 123 13.57 -11.58 -3.75
C GLU A 123 14.28 -10.57 -4.65
N ALA A 124 15.62 -10.51 -4.58
CA ALA A 124 16.43 -9.67 -5.47
C ALA A 124 16.18 -10.02 -6.95
N ILE A 125 16.26 -11.31 -7.30
CA ILE A 125 15.99 -11.78 -8.67
C ILE A 125 14.56 -11.44 -9.10
N ALA A 126 13.57 -11.63 -8.22
CA ALA A 126 12.17 -11.33 -8.51
C ALA A 126 11.97 -9.84 -8.81
N SER A 127 12.58 -8.95 -8.03
CA SER A 127 12.51 -7.50 -8.23
C SER A 127 13.19 -7.07 -9.53
N TYR A 128 14.42 -7.52 -9.79
CA TYR A 128 15.12 -7.18 -11.04
C TYR A 128 14.40 -7.71 -12.28
N LYS A 129 13.81 -8.91 -12.23
CA LYS A 129 13.02 -9.46 -13.35
C LYS A 129 11.77 -8.63 -13.69
N LYS A 130 11.21 -7.92 -12.71
CA LYS A 130 10.07 -7.02 -12.93
C LYS A 130 10.50 -5.63 -13.43
N ALA A 131 11.80 -5.33 -13.38
CA ALA A 131 12.37 -4.04 -13.76
C ALA A 131 12.83 -3.98 -15.23
N VAL A 132 12.64 -5.07 -15.99
CA VAL A 132 13.03 -5.24 -17.40
C VAL A 132 11.81 -5.66 -18.21
#